data_AF-A0A976FPE7-F1
#
_entry.id   AF-A0A976FPE7-F1
#
_cell.length_a   1.000
_cell.length_b   1.000
_cell.length_c   1.000
_cell.angle_alpha   90.00
_cell.angle_beta   90.00
_cell.angle_gamma   90.00
#
_symmetry.space_group_name_H-M   'P 1'
#
loop_
_entity.id
_entity.type
_entity.pdbx_description
1 polymer ?
#
loop_
_entity_poly.entity_id
_entity_poly.type
_entity_poly.pdbx_seq_one_letter_code
_entity_poly.pdbx_strand_id
1 'polypeptide(L)'
;MAPVPHYVKAVALKNSTSHHVKVKATFGSDEFEAEGKAKIEETRELAPGAETIIKEREYDMGGWKATAALFSLEVDHATDAGLLGKTLYMPSVSGIVNMLHVDIGADQSAKSFKVAAVCEA
;
A
#
# COMPACT_ATOMS: atom_id res chain seq x y z
N MET A 1 -14.23 -15.87 20.05
CA MET A 1 -14.68 -14.76 19.19
C MET A 1 -13.53 -14.51 18.22
N ALA A 2 -13.68 -14.87 16.95
CA ALA A 2 -12.62 -14.65 15.97
C ALA A 2 -12.35 -13.14 15.86
N PRO A 3 -11.09 -12.69 15.83
CA PRO A 3 -10.79 -11.27 15.65
C PRO A 3 -11.48 -10.81 14.37
N VAL A 4 -12.15 -9.65 14.45
CA VAL A 4 -12.79 -9.05 13.28
C VAL A 4 -11.67 -8.78 12.28
N PRO A 5 -11.75 -9.26 11.02
CA PRO A 5 -10.64 -9.10 10.10
C PRO A 5 -10.48 -7.62 9.76
N HIS A 6 -9.34 -7.06 10.11
CA HIS A 6 -8.99 -5.67 9.80
C HIS A 6 -7.94 -5.69 8.70
N TYR A 7 -8.37 -5.65 7.45
CA TYR A 7 -7.44 -5.70 6.32
C TYR A 7 -7.91 -4.90 5.13
N VAL A 8 -6.94 -4.38 4.38
CA VAL A 8 -7.16 -3.77 3.07
C VAL A 8 -6.98 -4.84 2.01
N LYS A 9 -7.96 -4.97 1.11
CA LYS A 9 -7.91 -5.88 -0.04
C LYS A 9 -7.09 -5.26 -1.17
N ALA A 10 -7.51 -4.13 -1.71
CA ALA A 10 -6.84 -3.46 -2.83
C ALA A 10 -6.35 -2.07 -2.45
N VAL A 11 -5.34 -1.58 -3.18
CA VAL A 11 -4.81 -0.22 -3.03
C VAL A 11 -4.83 0.48 -4.37
N ALA A 12 -5.57 1.57 -4.48
CA ALA A 12 -5.47 2.51 -5.59
C ALA A 12 -4.41 3.56 -5.24
N LEU A 13 -3.40 3.69 -6.07
CA LEU A 13 -2.29 4.62 -5.90
C LEU A 13 -2.36 5.67 -6.99
N LYS A 14 -2.27 6.94 -6.59
CA LYS A 14 -2.22 8.06 -7.53
C LYS A 14 -0.98 8.89 -7.26
N ASN A 15 -0.16 9.07 -8.28
CA ASN A 15 0.98 9.98 -8.23
C ASN A 15 0.58 11.35 -8.76
N SER A 16 0.23 12.26 -7.86
CA SER A 16 -0.07 13.65 -8.18
C SER A 16 1.19 14.53 -8.18
N THR A 17 2.38 13.94 -8.06
CA THR A 17 3.67 14.66 -8.06
C THR A 17 4.24 14.82 -9.47
N SER A 18 5.19 15.76 -9.60
CA SER A 18 5.95 15.98 -10.85
C SER A 18 7.15 15.03 -11.02
N HIS A 19 7.33 14.06 -10.12
CA HIS A 19 8.46 13.12 -10.16
C HIS A 19 7.96 11.67 -10.19
N HIS A 20 8.86 10.73 -10.51
CA HIS A 20 8.56 9.31 -10.41
C HIS A 20 8.53 8.91 -8.93
N VAL A 21 7.53 8.11 -8.56
CA VAL A 21 7.41 7.53 -7.21
C VAL A 21 7.36 6.02 -7.32
N LYS A 22 7.99 5.34 -6.39
CA LYS A 22 8.02 3.89 -6.30
C LYS A 22 7.30 3.46 -5.05
N VAL A 23 6.21 2.74 -5.23
CA VAL A 23 5.38 2.24 -4.15
C VAL A 23 5.63 0.76 -3.98
N LYS A 24 5.99 0.33 -2.78
CA LYS A 24 6.06 -1.07 -2.39
C LYS A 24 4.92 -1.37 -1.42
N ALA A 25 3.95 -2.16 -1.88
CA ALA A 25 2.88 -2.71 -1.05
C ALA A 25 3.26 -4.11 -0.59
N THR A 26 3.29 -4.34 0.71
CA THR A 26 3.56 -5.64 1.31
C THR A 26 2.25 -6.23 1.79
N PHE A 27 1.86 -7.37 1.23
CA PHE A 27 0.68 -8.13 1.64
C PHE A 27 1.11 -9.34 2.46
N GLY A 28 0.40 -9.62 3.53
CA GLY A 28 0.66 -10.71 4.45
C GLY A 28 0.15 -10.39 5.84
N SER A 29 0.26 -11.38 6.72
CA SER A 29 -0.05 -11.25 8.14
C SER A 29 1.01 -11.99 8.93
N ASP A 30 1.25 -11.57 10.18
CA ASP A 30 2.16 -12.30 11.09
C ASP A 30 1.74 -13.77 11.26
N GLU A 31 0.43 -14.05 11.22
CA GLU A 31 -0.12 -15.41 11.25
C GLU A 31 0.37 -16.25 10.06
N PHE A 32 0.35 -15.70 8.84
CA PHE A 32 0.84 -16.40 7.65
C PHE A 32 2.37 -16.56 7.67
N GLU A 33 3.11 -15.55 8.15
CA GLU A 33 4.56 -15.65 8.32
C GLU A 33 4.95 -16.72 9.34
N ALA A 34 4.21 -16.84 10.45
CA ALA A 34 4.37 -17.89 11.45
C ALA A 34 4.04 -19.29 10.89
N GLU A 35 3.12 -19.39 9.94
CA GLU A 35 2.85 -20.61 9.15
C GLU A 35 3.90 -20.89 8.06
N GLY A 36 4.94 -20.06 7.94
CA GLY A 36 6.02 -20.20 6.95
C GLY A 36 5.67 -19.68 5.55
N LYS A 37 4.57 -18.93 5.40
CA LYS A 37 4.20 -18.25 4.15
C LYS A 37 4.87 -16.88 4.11
N ALA A 38 5.70 -16.65 3.09
CA ALA A 38 6.37 -15.36 2.92
C ALA A 38 5.36 -14.24 2.64
N LYS A 39 5.67 -13.03 3.10
CA LYS A 39 4.95 -11.81 2.73
C LYS A 39 5.08 -11.58 1.22
N ILE A 40 3.98 -11.22 0.58
CA ILE A 40 3.92 -10.89 -0.86
C ILE A 40 4.22 -9.41 -1.01
N GLU A 41 5.43 -9.08 -1.45
CA GLU A 41 5.82 -7.72 -1.78
C GLU A 41 5.49 -7.40 -3.25
N GLU A 42 4.72 -6.35 -3.49
CA GLU A 42 4.48 -5.80 -4.81
C GLU A 42 5.04 -4.39 -4.91
N THR A 43 6.04 -4.22 -5.79
CA THR A 43 6.59 -2.91 -6.10
C THR A 43 6.02 -2.39 -7.41
N ARG A 44 5.49 -1.17 -7.39
CA ARG A 44 4.95 -0.45 -8.54
C ARG A 44 5.62 0.90 -8.66
N GLU A 45 6.10 1.20 -9.86
CA GLU A 45 6.61 2.52 -10.19
C GLU A 45 5.51 3.32 -10.90
N LEU A 46 5.31 4.54 -10.45
CA LEU A 46 4.31 5.46 -10.94
C LEU A 46 5.01 6.67 -11.55
N ALA A 47 4.78 6.89 -12.83
CA ALA A 47 5.16 8.12 -13.51
C ALA A 47 4.42 9.33 -12.93
N PRO A 48 4.94 10.56 -13.09
CA PRO A 48 4.24 11.77 -12.66
C PRO A 48 2.86 11.88 -13.31
N GLY A 49 1.82 12.09 -12.51
CA GLY A 49 0.42 12.14 -12.97
C GLY A 49 -0.21 10.76 -13.23
N ALA A 50 0.52 9.66 -13.04
CA ALA A 50 -0.01 8.32 -13.28
C ALA A 50 -0.81 7.80 -12.06
N GLU A 51 -1.77 6.95 -12.34
CA GLU A 51 -2.49 6.16 -11.34
C GLU A 51 -2.33 4.66 -11.62
N THR A 52 -2.29 3.86 -10.56
CA THR A 52 -2.27 2.41 -10.64
C THR A 52 -3.08 1.79 -9.52
N ILE A 53 -3.51 0.55 -9.71
CA ILE A 53 -4.28 -0.18 -8.71
C ILE A 53 -3.57 -1.49 -8.45
N ILE A 54 -3.18 -1.69 -7.20
CA ILE A 54 -2.68 -2.97 -6.69
C ILE A 54 -3.89 -3.73 -6.17
N LYS A 55 -4.24 -4.81 -6.88
CA LYS A 55 -5.37 -5.66 -6.53
C LYS A 55 -5.05 -6.54 -5.31
N GLU A 56 -6.09 -7.10 -4.72
CA GLU A 56 -5.94 -8.05 -3.63
C GLU A 56 -5.05 -9.24 -4.00
N ARG A 57 -4.29 -9.68 -3.00
CA ARG A 57 -3.41 -10.83 -3.10
C ARG A 57 -3.98 -11.96 -2.28
N GLU A 58 -3.80 -13.19 -2.75
CA GLU A 58 -4.30 -14.39 -2.11
C GLU A 58 -3.15 -15.40 -1.99
N TYR A 59 -3.06 -16.06 -0.84
CA TYR A 59 -2.23 -17.23 -0.64
C TYR A 59 -2.98 -18.47 -1.08
N ASP A 60 -2.32 -19.29 -1.89
CA ASP A 60 -2.78 -20.64 -2.16
C ASP A 60 -2.46 -21.54 -0.94
N MET A 61 -3.50 -22.08 -0.32
CA MET A 61 -3.40 -22.96 0.84
C MET A 61 -3.63 -24.44 0.47
N GLY A 62 -3.48 -24.81 -0.82
CA GLY A 62 -3.58 -26.20 -1.25
C GLY A 62 -4.98 -26.81 -1.10
N GLY A 63 -6.02 -26.02 -1.35
CA GLY A 63 -7.42 -26.47 -1.30
C GLY A 63 -8.43 -25.34 -1.04
N TRP A 64 -7.95 -24.21 -0.52
CA TRP A 64 -8.68 -22.97 -0.38
C TRP A 64 -7.71 -21.79 -0.56
N LYS A 65 -8.25 -20.59 -0.77
CA LYS A 65 -7.47 -19.36 -0.93
C LYS A 65 -7.64 -18.48 0.29
N ALA A 66 -6.53 -17.97 0.82
CA ALA A 66 -6.54 -17.05 1.93
C ALA A 66 -6.19 -15.64 1.45
N THR A 67 -7.03 -14.64 1.75
CA THR A 67 -6.73 -13.25 1.36
C THR A 67 -5.52 -12.74 2.14
N ALA A 68 -4.49 -12.30 1.42
CA ALA A 68 -3.32 -11.63 1.97
C ALA A 68 -3.66 -10.16 2.23
N ALA A 69 -3.80 -9.81 3.52
CA ALA A 69 -4.05 -8.45 3.97
C ALA A 69 -2.89 -7.51 3.60
N LEU A 70 -3.15 -6.24 3.28
CA LEU A 70 -2.07 -5.25 3.20
C LEU A 70 -1.46 -5.04 4.59
N PHE A 71 -0.19 -5.40 4.74
CA PHE A 71 0.59 -5.24 5.97
C PHE A 71 1.19 -3.84 6.07
N SER A 72 1.87 -3.40 5.01
CA SER A 72 2.51 -2.09 4.96
C SER A 72 2.61 -1.59 3.53
N LEU A 73 2.69 -0.26 3.39
CA LEU A 73 2.88 0.39 2.11
C LEU A 73 4.00 1.42 2.22
N GLU A 74 5.13 1.14 1.58
CA GLU A 74 6.23 2.10 1.44
C GLU A 74 6.07 2.89 0.15
N VAL A 75 6.17 4.20 0.24
CA VAL A 75 6.26 5.09 -0.91
C VAL A 75 7.64 5.74 -0.90
N ASP A 76 8.47 5.38 -1.87
CA ASP A 76 9.76 5.98 -2.16
C ASP A 76 9.55 7.07 -3.22
N HIS A 77 9.89 8.32 -2.90
CA HIS A 77 9.81 9.43 -3.83
C HIS A 77 11.18 10.10 -3.98
N ALA A 78 11.52 10.50 -5.20
CA ALA A 78 12.65 11.39 -5.43
C ALA A 78 12.24 12.82 -5.09
N THR A 79 12.90 13.43 -4.10
CA THR A 79 12.77 14.87 -3.87
C THR A 79 13.72 15.63 -4.79
N ASP A 80 13.35 16.86 -5.17
CA ASP A 80 14.15 17.77 -6.01
C ASP A 80 15.59 17.98 -5.48
N ALA A 81 15.82 17.74 -4.19
CA ALA A 81 17.14 17.78 -3.56
C ALA A 81 18.01 16.51 -3.75
N GLY A 82 17.55 15.53 -4.54
CA GLY A 82 18.24 14.23 -4.70
C GLY A 82 18.12 13.31 -3.48
N LEU A 83 17.34 13.68 -2.47
CA LEU A 83 17.02 12.83 -1.33
C LEU A 83 15.84 11.93 -1.69
N LEU A 84 16.06 10.62 -1.65
CA LEU A 84 14.98 9.63 -1.69
C LEU A 84 14.24 9.71 -0.36
N GLY A 85 13.08 10.38 -0.37
CA GLY A 85 12.20 10.42 0.79
C GLY A 85 11.39 9.13 0.83
N LYS A 86 11.46 8.41 1.94
CA LYS A 86 10.68 7.20 2.18
C LYS A 86 9.53 7.52 3.11
N THR A 87 8.32 7.27 2.65
CA THR A 87 7.10 7.37 3.46
C THR A 87 6.57 5.98 3.70
N LEU A 88 6.70 5.49 4.93
CA LEU A 88 6.05 4.25 5.34
C LEU A 88 4.64 4.57 5.82
N TYR A 89 3.65 3.99 5.13
CA TYR A 89 2.26 4.03 5.52
C TYR A 89 1.84 2.65 6.04
N MET A 90 1.43 2.60 7.30
CA MET A 90 0.85 1.40 7.90
C MET A 90 -0.67 1.58 7.95
N PRO A 91 -1.44 0.88 7.09
CA PRO A 91 -2.88 0.99 7.07
C PRO A 91 -3.47 0.55 8.41
N SER A 92 -3.97 1.50 9.20
CA SER A 92 -4.71 1.21 10.43
C SER A 92 -6.20 1.28 10.13
N VAL A 93 -6.76 0.15 9.71
CA VAL A 93 -8.18 0.03 9.37
C VAL A 93 -8.95 -0.63 10.51
N SER A 94 -10.16 -0.15 10.81
CA SER A 94 -11.03 -0.73 11.84
C SER A 94 -11.97 -1.82 11.30
N GLY A 95 -11.78 -2.25 10.06
CA GLY A 95 -12.64 -3.21 9.36
C GLY A 95 -12.01 -3.69 8.05
N ILE A 96 -12.79 -4.42 7.25
CA ILE A 96 -12.37 -4.86 5.91
C ILE A 96 -12.54 -3.69 4.95
N VAL A 97 -11.43 -3.19 4.41
CA VAL A 97 -11.42 -2.11 3.41
C VAL A 97 -11.26 -2.76 2.04
N ASN A 98 -12.24 -2.56 1.16
CA ASN A 98 -12.18 -3.15 -0.18
C ASN A 98 -11.13 -2.45 -1.04
N MET A 99 -11.04 -1.12 -0.97
CA MET A 99 -10.03 -0.33 -1.70
C MET A 99 -9.52 0.84 -0.85
N LEU A 100 -8.21 0.93 -0.73
CA LEU A 100 -7.50 2.05 -0.11
C LEU A 100 -7.01 3.00 -1.20
N HIS A 101 -7.55 4.20 -1.26
CA HIS A 101 -7.12 5.24 -2.19
C HIS A 101 -5.99 6.04 -1.56
N VAL A 102 -4.79 5.90 -2.08
CA VAL A 102 -3.56 6.55 -1.64
C VAL A 102 -3.16 7.58 -2.71
N ASP A 103 -3.43 8.84 -2.44
CA ASP A 103 -2.93 9.96 -3.24
C ASP A 103 -1.59 10.43 -2.69
N ILE A 104 -0.58 10.40 -3.55
CA ILE A 104 0.78 10.85 -3.28
C ILE A 104 0.90 12.23 -3.92
N GLY A 105 0.60 13.25 -3.14
CA GLY A 105 0.70 14.65 -3.54
C GLY A 105 1.99 15.29 -3.06
N ALA A 106 2.61 16.10 -3.92
CA ALA A 106 3.61 17.07 -3.51
C ALA A 106 2.84 18.36 -3.24
N ASP A 107 2.81 18.82 -1.99
CA ASP A 107 2.19 20.11 -1.68
C ASP A 107 3.02 21.19 -2.40
N GLN A 108 2.42 21.91 -3.35
CA GLN A 108 3.15 22.96 -4.08
C GLN A 108 3.59 24.11 -3.17
N SER A 109 3.04 24.20 -1.94
CA SER A 109 3.32 25.27 -0.99
C SER A 109 4.18 24.84 0.20
N ALA A 110 4.33 23.53 0.45
CA ALA A 110 5.19 22.97 1.48
C ALA A 110 6.09 21.91 0.84
N LYS A 111 7.41 21.95 1.06
CA LYS A 111 8.36 20.91 0.62
C LYS A 111 8.13 19.56 1.35
N SER A 112 6.90 19.08 1.37
CA SER A 112 6.38 18.01 2.20
C SER A 112 5.40 17.21 1.36
N PHE A 113 5.65 15.91 1.29
CA PHE A 113 4.78 14.97 0.60
C PHE A 113 3.61 14.62 1.50
N LYS A 114 2.39 14.70 0.97
CA LYS A 114 1.18 14.28 1.68
C LYS A 114 0.71 12.98 1.07
N VAL A 115 0.62 11.96 1.91
CA VAL A 115 -0.04 10.70 1.58
C VAL A 115 -1.45 10.78 2.14
N ALA A 116 -2.43 11.01 1.28
CA ALA A 116 -3.84 10.98 1.66
C ALA A 116 -4.38 9.58 1.38
N ALA A 117 -4.68 8.84 2.44
CA ALA A 117 -5.26 7.50 2.35
C ALA A 117 -6.74 7.56 2.72
N VAL A 118 -7.64 7.30 1.77
CA VAL A 118 -9.08 7.18 1.98
C VAL A 118 -9.46 5.71 1.92
N CYS A 119 -10.10 5.21 2.97
CA CYS A 119 -10.64 3.85 3.02
C CYS A 119 -12.09 3.87 2.55
N GLU A 120 -12.41 3.14 1.48
CA GLU A 120 -13.80 2.80 1.16
C GLU A 120 -14.16 1.44 1.78
N ALA A 121 -15.19 1.46 2.64
CA ALA A 121 -15.74 0.29 3.32
C ALA A 121 -16.72 -0.45 2.41
#